data_AF-A0A536YFM5-F1
#
_entry.id   AF-A0A536YFM5-F1
#
_cell.length_a   1.000
_cell.length_b   1.000
_cell.length_c   1.000
_cell.angle_alpha   90.00
_cell.angle_beta   90.00
_cell.angle_gamma   90.00
#
_symmetry.space_group_name_H-M   'P 1'
#
loop_
_entity.id
_entity.type
_entity.pdbx_description
1 polymer ?
#
loop_
_entity_poly.entity_id
_entity_poly.type
_entity_poly.pdbx_seq_one_letter_code
_entity_poly.pdbx_strand_id
1 'polypeptide(L)'
;MIEEEDHPELAGLIATIKSERGGRLLHLYRALLNSPPLAEGWLKLFTAIRQKAKLSGRFRELATLRVALLNGAEYEYRAHVPFALKDGVSQEQIDALPGWQLSKTFDDRERAVLAYTDSMTRGIRVADPIFTEVRRHFDDREVVELTATIAGYNLVSRFLVAMQID
;
A
#
# COMPACT_ATOMS: atom_id res chain seq x y z
N MET A 1 -2.46 3.73 -22.35
CA MET A 1 -3.36 3.19 -21.32
C MET A 1 -4.71 2.92 -21.97
N ILE A 2 -5.54 2.01 -21.45
CA ILE A 2 -6.88 1.79 -22.01
C ILE A 2 -7.74 3.05 -21.82
N GLU A 3 -8.44 3.45 -22.88
CA GLU A 3 -9.52 4.44 -22.84
C GLU A 3 -10.87 3.73 -22.79
N GLU A 4 -11.76 4.21 -21.92
CA GLU A 4 -13.00 3.47 -21.59
C GLU A 4 -13.95 3.36 -22.78
N GLU A 5 -14.00 4.40 -23.62
CA GLU A 5 -14.90 4.52 -24.77
C GLU A 5 -14.58 3.50 -25.87
N ASP A 6 -13.31 3.08 -25.96
CA ASP A 6 -12.82 2.13 -26.96
C ASP A 6 -13.08 0.67 -26.56
N HIS A 7 -13.52 0.42 -25.32
CA HIS A 7 -13.62 -0.92 -24.72
C HIS A 7 -14.97 -1.17 -24.02
N PRO A 8 -16.10 -1.17 -24.76
CA PRO A 8 -17.43 -1.39 -24.19
C PRO A 8 -17.59 -2.76 -23.50
N GLU A 9 -16.81 -3.76 -23.91
CA GLU A 9 -16.76 -5.08 -23.28
C GLU A 9 -16.25 -5.05 -21.83
N LEU A 10 -15.47 -4.02 -21.46
CA LEU A 10 -14.92 -3.85 -20.12
C LEU A 10 -15.80 -2.99 -19.20
N ALA A 11 -16.93 -2.46 -19.70
CA ALA A 11 -17.75 -1.48 -18.99
C ALA A 11 -18.18 -1.95 -17.58
N GLY A 12 -18.57 -3.21 -17.42
CA GLY A 12 -18.96 -3.78 -16.13
C GLY A 12 -17.82 -3.83 -15.12
N LEU A 13 -16.62 -4.22 -15.57
CA LEU A 13 -15.43 -4.28 -14.72
C LEU A 13 -14.95 -2.86 -14.36
N ILE A 14 -14.95 -1.93 -15.32
CA ILE A 14 -14.61 -0.52 -15.09
C ILE A 14 -15.55 0.11 -14.05
N ALA A 15 -16.86 -0.13 -14.17
CA ALA A 15 -17.85 0.36 -13.21
C ALA A 15 -17.57 -0.18 -11.80
N THR A 16 -17.25 -1.47 -11.69
CA THR A 16 -16.87 -2.10 -10.41
C THR A 16 -15.62 -1.45 -9.82
N ILE A 17 -14.55 -1.30 -10.62
CA ILE A 17 -13.30 -0.63 -10.20
C ILE A 17 -13.58 0.79 -9.70
N LYS A 18 -14.35 1.59 -10.46
CA LYS A 18 -14.71 2.95 -10.06
C LYS A 18 -15.45 2.97 -8.73
N SER A 19 -16.42 2.09 -8.53
CA SER A 19 -17.19 2.03 -7.28
C SER A 19 -16.31 1.79 -6.05
N GLU A 20 -15.30 0.92 -6.17
CA GLU A 20 -14.39 0.58 -5.06
C GLU A 20 -13.20 1.55 -4.92
N ARG A 21 -12.95 2.40 -5.93
CA ARG A 21 -11.82 3.34 -6.01
C ARG A 21 -12.24 4.81 -6.02
N GLY A 22 -13.39 5.12 -5.43
CA GLY A 22 -13.83 6.51 -5.23
C GLY A 22 -14.27 7.22 -6.51
N GLY A 23 -14.90 6.47 -7.42
CA GLY A 23 -15.51 6.96 -8.66
C GLY A 23 -14.56 7.17 -9.84
N ARG A 24 -13.25 6.95 -9.65
CA ARG A 24 -12.22 7.24 -10.66
C ARG A 24 -11.53 5.99 -11.16
N LEU A 25 -11.23 5.97 -12.46
CA LEU A 25 -10.38 4.94 -13.07
C LEU A 25 -8.92 5.43 -13.06
N LEU A 26 -8.18 4.99 -12.04
CA LEU A 26 -6.77 5.35 -11.86
C LEU A 26 -5.89 4.80 -12.99
N HIS A 27 -4.78 5.48 -13.30
CA HIS A 27 -3.82 5.07 -14.33
C HIS A 27 -3.36 3.61 -14.18
N LEU A 28 -3.12 3.16 -12.94
CA LEU A 28 -2.84 1.76 -12.63
C LEU A 28 -3.90 0.80 -13.19
N TYR A 29 -5.18 1.08 -13.01
CA TYR A 29 -6.24 0.19 -13.50
C TYR A 29 -6.39 0.28 -15.02
N ARG A 30 -6.15 1.44 -15.64
CA ARG A 30 -6.12 1.54 -17.11
C ARG A 30 -4.99 0.71 -17.71
N ALA A 31 -3.87 0.55 -17.01
CA ALA A 31 -2.80 -0.37 -17.41
C ALA A 31 -3.22 -1.83 -17.20
N LEU A 32 -3.72 -2.18 -16.00
CA LEU A 32 -4.13 -3.55 -15.67
C LEU A 32 -5.26 -4.09 -16.54
N LEU A 33 -6.15 -3.24 -17.03
CA LEU A 33 -7.29 -3.63 -17.89
C LEU A 33 -6.87 -4.22 -19.24
N ASN A 34 -5.60 -4.07 -19.66
CA ASN A 34 -5.04 -4.84 -20.78
C ASN A 34 -5.06 -6.37 -20.49
N SER A 35 -5.26 -6.76 -19.24
CA SER A 35 -5.51 -8.12 -18.81
C SER A 35 -6.64 -8.14 -17.76
N PRO A 36 -7.91 -8.23 -18.17
CA PRO A 36 -9.05 -8.19 -17.26
C PRO A 36 -8.99 -9.15 -16.06
N PRO A 37 -8.53 -10.42 -16.21
CA PRO A 37 -8.36 -11.31 -15.06
C PRO A 37 -7.37 -10.79 -14.01
N LEU A 38 -6.30 -10.10 -14.44
CA LEU A 38 -5.35 -9.47 -13.52
C LEU A 38 -5.96 -8.25 -12.85
N ALA A 39 -6.69 -7.40 -13.59
CA ALA A 39 -7.38 -6.25 -13.01
C ALA A 39 -8.39 -6.66 -11.93
N GLU A 40 -9.17 -7.73 -12.16
CA GLU A 40 -10.10 -8.29 -11.18
C GLU A 40 -9.41 -8.84 -9.94
N GLY A 41 -8.39 -9.69 -10.13
CA GLY A 41 -7.64 -10.28 -9.01
C GLY A 41 -6.95 -9.20 -8.17
N TRP A 42 -6.38 -8.21 -8.83
CA TRP A 42 -5.78 -7.04 -8.20
C TRP A 42 -6.82 -6.28 -7.37
N LEU A 43 -7.96 -5.93 -7.96
CA LEU A 43 -9.03 -5.22 -7.24
C LEU A 43 -9.45 -6.00 -5.99
N LYS A 44 -9.74 -7.30 -6.14
CA LYS A 44 -10.17 -8.18 -5.04
C LYS A 44 -9.16 -8.22 -3.89
N LEU A 45 -7.87 -8.43 -4.19
CA LEU A 45 -6.82 -8.48 -3.17
C LEU A 45 -6.70 -7.16 -2.42
N PHE A 46 -6.61 -6.05 -3.15
CA PHE A 46 -6.38 -4.77 -2.49
C PHE A 46 -7.64 -4.19 -1.83
N THR A 47 -8.83 -4.60 -2.25
CA THR A 47 -10.05 -4.32 -1.49
C THR A 47 -10.08 -5.09 -0.18
N ALA A 48 -9.58 -6.34 -0.15
CA ALA A 48 -9.38 -7.04 1.12
C ALA A 48 -8.43 -6.26 2.05
N ILE A 49 -7.27 -5.81 1.54
CA ILE A 49 -6.27 -5.05 2.30
C ILE A 49 -6.81 -3.69 2.81
N ARG A 50 -7.48 -2.92 1.95
CA ARG A 50 -7.86 -1.54 2.28
C ARG A 50 -9.20 -1.40 3.00
N GLN A 51 -10.13 -2.33 2.77
CA GLN A 51 -11.53 -2.15 3.20
C GLN A 51 -12.05 -3.26 4.11
N LYS A 52 -11.41 -4.45 4.12
CA LYS A 52 -11.91 -5.62 4.88
C LYS A 52 -10.98 -6.09 6.00
N ALA A 53 -9.68 -5.78 5.88
CA ALA A 53 -8.70 -6.00 6.94
C ALA A 53 -9.06 -5.21 8.19
N LYS A 54 -8.74 -5.76 9.37
CA LYS A 54 -8.96 -5.07 10.65
C LYS A 54 -7.78 -4.20 11.07
N LEU A 55 -6.61 -4.39 10.46
CA LEU A 55 -5.43 -3.55 10.68
C LEU A 55 -5.83 -2.10 10.50
N SER A 56 -5.54 -1.28 11.51
CA SER A 56 -5.85 0.14 11.48
C SER A 56 -5.27 0.79 10.22
N GLY A 57 -6.07 1.67 9.62
CA GLY A 57 -5.65 2.46 8.47
C GLY A 57 -4.31 3.17 8.72
N ARG A 58 -4.09 3.66 9.94
CA ARG A 58 -2.83 4.30 10.35
C ARG A 58 -1.60 3.44 10.01
N PHE A 59 -1.59 2.18 10.42
CA PHE A 59 -0.44 1.28 10.20
C PHE A 59 -0.36 0.80 8.76
N ARG A 60 -1.50 0.60 8.11
CA ARG A 60 -1.56 0.28 6.68
C ARG A 60 -0.92 1.38 5.85
N GLU A 61 -1.31 2.63 6.08
CA GLU A 61 -0.81 3.78 5.33
C GLU A 61 0.65 4.09 5.68
N LEU A 62 1.07 3.92 6.95
CA LEU A 62 2.47 4.06 7.34
C LEU A 62 3.38 3.07 6.60
N ALA A 63 2.99 1.79 6.55
CA ALA A 63 3.70 0.77 5.78
C ALA A 63 3.68 1.08 4.28
N THR A 64 2.54 1.51 3.74
CA THR A 64 2.39 1.85 2.31
C THR A 64 3.32 2.99 1.90
N LEU A 65 3.29 4.12 2.62
CA LEU A 65 4.16 5.26 2.35
C LEU A 65 5.63 4.88 2.46
N ARG A 66 5.99 4.05 3.44
CA ARG A 66 7.37 3.59 3.60
C ARG A 66 7.81 2.68 2.45
N VAL A 67 6.96 1.75 1.99
CA VAL A 67 7.24 0.95 0.78
C VAL A 67 7.44 1.86 -0.43
N ALA A 68 6.55 2.82 -0.65
CA ALA A 68 6.64 3.74 -1.78
C ALA A 68 7.96 4.54 -1.77
N LEU A 69 8.37 5.08 -0.61
CA LEU A 69 9.64 5.77 -0.44
C LEU A 69 10.84 4.86 -0.72
N LEU A 70 10.83 3.65 -0.15
CA LEU A 70 11.91 2.69 -0.37
C LEU A 70 12.02 2.35 -1.85
N ASN A 71 10.91 2.13 -2.55
CA ASN A 71 10.93 1.67 -3.93
C ASN A 71 10.95 2.81 -4.97
N GLY A 72 10.95 4.08 -4.54
CA GLY A 72 10.93 5.24 -5.45
C GLY A 72 9.61 5.39 -6.21
N ALA A 73 8.49 4.89 -5.67
CA ALA A 73 7.18 4.94 -6.30
C ALA A 73 6.44 6.24 -5.94
N GLU A 74 6.81 7.36 -6.58
CA GLU A 74 6.24 8.69 -6.28
C GLU A 74 4.72 8.74 -6.49
N TYR A 75 4.20 8.11 -7.54
CA TYR A 75 2.75 8.04 -7.79
C TYR A 75 1.99 7.44 -6.61
N GLU A 76 2.47 6.31 -6.11
CA GLU A 76 1.90 5.62 -4.95
C GLU A 76 1.97 6.51 -3.71
N TYR A 77 3.14 7.10 -3.46
CA TYR A 77 3.35 7.99 -2.32
C TYR A 77 2.36 9.15 -2.32
N ARG A 78 2.26 9.89 -3.43
CA ARG A 78 1.32 11.02 -3.59
C ARG A 78 -0.13 10.58 -3.43
N ALA A 79 -0.50 9.43 -4.00
CA ALA A 79 -1.84 8.89 -3.89
C ALA A 79 -2.21 8.50 -2.45
N HIS A 80 -1.22 8.10 -1.64
CA HIS A 80 -1.42 7.57 -0.30
C HIS A 80 -1.30 8.60 0.83
N VAL A 81 -0.60 9.72 0.64
CA VAL A 81 -0.49 10.79 1.64
C VAL A 81 -1.86 11.28 2.18
N PRO A 82 -2.88 11.56 1.34
CA PRO A 82 -4.18 12.00 1.85
C PRO A 82 -4.88 10.94 2.71
N PHE A 83 -4.69 9.64 2.41
CA PHE A 83 -5.25 8.56 3.22
C PHE A 83 -4.50 8.43 4.55
N ALA A 84 -3.17 8.55 4.55
CA ALA A 84 -2.37 8.55 5.76
C ALA A 84 -2.78 9.67 6.73
N LEU A 85 -2.95 10.90 6.21
CA LEU A 85 -3.44 12.04 6.99
C LEU A 85 -4.84 11.78 7.56
N LYS A 86 -5.76 11.24 6.74
CA LYS A 86 -7.11 10.90 7.18
C LYS A 86 -7.12 9.83 8.28
N ASP A 87 -6.21 8.86 8.21
CA ASP A 87 -6.05 7.80 9.20
C ASP A 87 -5.14 8.22 10.39
N GLY A 88 -4.83 9.52 10.48
CA GLY A 88 -4.23 10.18 11.63
C GLY A 88 -2.70 10.28 11.61
N VAL A 89 -2.01 9.76 10.60
CA VAL A 89 -0.55 9.94 10.47
C VAL A 89 -0.30 11.43 10.25
N SER A 90 0.44 12.09 11.15
CA SER A 90 0.60 13.54 11.07
C SER A 90 1.50 13.93 9.89
N GLN A 91 1.36 15.18 9.41
CA GLN A 91 2.27 15.68 8.38
C GLN A 91 3.74 15.62 8.86
N GLU A 92 4.00 15.93 10.13
CA GLU A 92 5.32 15.81 10.74
C GLU A 92 5.87 14.37 10.67
N GLN A 93 5.03 13.36 10.89
CA GLN A 93 5.41 11.96 10.72
C GLN A 93 5.69 11.61 9.26
N ILE A 94 4.83 12.05 8.32
CA ILE A 94 5.01 11.83 6.88
C ILE A 94 6.35 12.42 6.41
N ASP A 95 6.65 13.66 6.82
CA ASP A 95 7.90 14.35 6.47
C ASP A 95 9.13 13.66 7.09
N ALA A 96 8.97 13.04 8.25
CA ALA A 96 10.03 12.31 8.94
C ALA A 96 10.28 10.88 8.40
N LEU A 97 9.40 10.34 7.55
CA LEU A 97 9.48 8.95 7.07
C LEU A 97 10.81 8.57 6.38
N PRO A 98 11.45 9.43 5.56
CA PRO A 98 12.73 9.08 4.93
C PRO A 98 13.81 8.69 5.95
N GLY A 99 13.84 9.37 7.11
CA GLY A 99 14.81 9.18 8.19
C GLY A 99 14.19 8.76 9.51
N TRP A 100 13.12 7.97 9.48
CA TRP A 100 12.26 7.68 10.64
C TRP A 100 13.01 7.18 11.88
N GLN A 101 14.15 6.51 11.70
CA GLN A 101 14.97 5.99 12.80
C GLN A 101 15.44 7.10 13.74
N LEU A 102 15.71 8.29 13.20
CA LEU A 102 16.17 9.47 13.93
C LEU A 102 15.02 10.30 14.50
N SER A 103 13.79 10.07 14.04
CA SER A 103 12.62 10.81 14.52
C SER A 103 12.12 10.27 15.86
N LYS A 104 11.68 11.20 16.70
CA LYS A 104 10.98 10.92 17.98
C LYS A 104 9.46 10.98 17.84
N THR A 105 8.94 11.25 16.64
CA THR A 105 7.51 11.41 16.38
C THR A 105 6.77 10.08 16.23
N PHE A 106 7.51 8.97 16.15
CA PHE A 106 6.94 7.62 16.03
C PHE A 106 7.00 6.89 17.37
N ASP A 107 5.86 6.33 17.79
CA ASP A 107 5.79 5.46 18.95
C ASP A 107 6.39 4.07 18.67
N ASP A 108 6.49 3.22 19.71
CA ASP A 108 7.11 1.89 19.57
C ASP A 108 6.35 0.99 18.58
N ARG A 109 5.03 1.10 18.50
CA ARG A 109 4.20 0.30 17.59
C ARG A 109 4.41 0.72 16.14
N GLU A 110 4.52 2.02 15.88
CA GLU A 110 4.84 2.58 14.56
C GLU A 110 6.26 2.26 14.13
N ARG A 111 7.23 2.35 15.05
CA ARG A 111 8.62 1.97 14.79
C ARG A 111 8.74 0.48 14.45
N ALA A 112 7.94 -0.38 15.09
CA ALA A 112 7.87 -1.80 14.75
C ALA A 112 7.36 -2.01 13.30
N VAL A 113 6.31 -1.29 12.90
CA VAL A 113 5.77 -1.32 11.52
C VAL A 113 6.83 -0.86 10.51
N LEU A 114 7.53 0.23 10.78
CA LEU A 114 8.55 0.80 9.89
C LEU A 114 9.77 -0.14 9.76
N ALA A 115 10.26 -0.70 10.87
CA ALA A 115 11.36 -1.67 10.86
C ALA A 115 10.99 -2.94 10.08
N TYR A 116 9.76 -3.45 10.28
CA TYR A 116 9.25 -4.61 9.56
C TYR A 116 9.12 -4.34 8.06
N THR A 117 8.61 -3.16 7.71
CA THR A 117 8.49 -2.70 6.31
C THR A 117 9.84 -2.61 5.62
N ASP A 118 10.84 -1.99 6.26
CA ASP A 118 12.21 -1.89 5.74
C ASP A 118 12.81 -3.28 5.51
N SER A 119 12.70 -4.15 6.51
CA SER A 119 13.26 -5.50 6.47
C SER A 119 12.61 -6.38 5.39
N MET A 120 11.28 -6.36 5.26
CA MET A 120 10.58 -7.11 4.20
C MET A 120 10.91 -6.58 2.81
N THR A 121 10.94 -5.24 2.65
CA THR A 121 11.08 -4.59 1.34
C THR A 121 12.49 -4.71 0.77
N ARG A 122 13.52 -4.56 1.63
CA ARG A 122 14.93 -4.56 1.21
C ARG A 122 15.67 -5.86 1.52
N GLY A 123 15.33 -6.52 2.63
CA GLY A 123 16.03 -7.73 3.09
C GLY A 123 15.37 -9.05 2.68
N ILE A 124 14.08 -9.03 2.31
CA ILE A 124 13.20 -10.21 2.07
C ILE A 124 13.02 -11.06 3.34
N ARG A 125 14.12 -11.55 3.93
CA ARG A 125 14.13 -12.22 5.23
C ARG A 125 14.04 -11.18 6.34
N VAL A 126 12.96 -11.27 7.11
CA VAL A 126 12.83 -10.49 8.34
C VAL A 126 13.62 -11.16 9.46
N ALA A 127 14.45 -10.39 10.15
CA ALA A 127 15.20 -10.89 11.29
C ALA A 127 14.27 -11.18 12.48
N ASP A 128 14.53 -12.26 13.23
CA ASP A 128 13.70 -12.70 14.35
C ASP A 128 13.41 -11.61 15.39
N PRO A 129 14.37 -10.72 15.76
CA PRO A 129 14.07 -9.63 16.69
C PRO A 129 13.03 -8.63 16.15
N ILE A 130 13.04 -8.35 14.84
CA ILE A 130 12.07 -7.44 14.21
C ILE A 130 10.69 -8.08 14.20
N PHE A 131 10.61 -9.35 13.80
CA PHE A 131 9.34 -10.08 13.79
C PHE A 131 8.76 -10.25 15.20
N THR A 132 9.62 -10.55 16.18
CA THR A 132 9.24 -10.64 17.59
C THR A 132 8.67 -9.32 18.09
N GLU A 133 9.30 -8.20 17.74
CA GLU A 133 8.82 -6.87 18.15
C GLU A 133 7.42 -6.57 17.58
N VAL A 134 7.18 -6.85 16.29
CA VAL A 134 5.84 -6.70 15.69
C VAL A 134 4.80 -7.53 16.45
N ARG A 135 5.12 -8.78 16.80
CA ARG A 135 4.20 -9.66 17.55
C ARG A 135 3.89 -9.18 18.97
N ARG A 136 4.67 -8.24 19.53
CA ARG A 136 4.35 -7.63 20.84
C ARG A 136 3.23 -6.61 20.75
N HIS A 137 3.04 -5.99 19.59
CA HIS A 137 2.08 -4.89 19.39
C HIS A 137 0.85 -5.28 18.57
N PHE A 138 0.87 -6.43 17.91
CA PHE A 138 -0.15 -6.87 16.97
C PHE A 138 -0.52 -8.33 17.21
N ASP A 139 -1.80 -8.64 17.14
CA ASP A 139 -2.23 -10.04 17.17
C ASP A 139 -2.00 -10.75 15.84
N ASP A 140 -2.15 -12.08 15.82
CA ASP A 140 -1.84 -12.92 14.66
C ASP A 140 -2.54 -12.45 13.37
N ARG A 141 -3.78 -11.98 13.48
CA ARG A 141 -4.53 -11.50 12.31
C ARG A 141 -3.97 -10.16 11.83
N GLU A 142 -3.67 -9.22 12.72
CA GLU A 142 -3.04 -7.96 12.34
C GLU A 142 -1.65 -8.17 11.74
N VAL A 143 -0.86 -9.13 12.25
CA VAL A 143 0.46 -9.49 11.70
C VAL A 143 0.33 -9.99 10.26
N VAL A 144 -0.64 -10.88 9.98
CA VAL A 144 -0.91 -11.35 8.62
C VAL A 144 -1.34 -10.19 7.71
N GLU A 145 -2.24 -9.32 8.19
CA GLU A 145 -2.75 -8.19 7.41
C GLU A 145 -1.68 -7.13 7.15
N LEU A 146 -0.78 -6.87 8.11
CA LEU A 146 0.38 -5.99 7.94
C LEU A 146 1.36 -6.58 6.93
N THR A 147 1.66 -7.87 7.04
CA THR A 147 2.53 -8.59 6.11
C THR A 147 1.97 -8.55 4.69
N ALA A 148 0.67 -8.82 4.52
CA ALA A 148 -0.03 -8.77 3.23
C ALA A 148 -0.08 -7.34 2.67
N THR A 149 -0.22 -6.33 3.54
CA THR A 149 -0.13 -4.91 3.14
C THR A 149 1.25 -4.62 2.57
N ILE A 150 2.32 -4.93 3.30
CA ILE A 150 3.70 -4.65 2.86
C ILE A 150 4.02 -5.42 1.56
N ALA A 151 3.66 -6.70 1.48
CA ALA A 151 3.86 -7.50 0.28
C ALA A 151 3.04 -6.97 -0.92
N GLY A 152 1.77 -6.61 -0.67
CA GLY A 152 0.87 -6.04 -1.66
C GLY A 152 1.42 -4.72 -2.21
N TYR A 153 1.83 -3.79 -1.37
CA TYR A 153 2.39 -2.52 -1.84
C TYR A 153 3.77 -2.69 -2.48
N ASN A 154 4.54 -3.70 -2.09
CA ASN A 154 5.76 -4.08 -2.82
C ASN A 154 5.46 -4.59 -4.24
N LEU A 155 4.30 -5.22 -4.46
CA LEU A 155 3.79 -5.54 -5.79
C LEU A 155 3.34 -4.27 -6.54
N VAL A 156 2.54 -3.41 -5.90
CA VAL A 156 2.06 -2.15 -6.52
C VAL A 156 3.23 -1.27 -6.96
N SER A 157 4.15 -0.96 -6.05
CA SER A 157 5.25 -0.05 -6.31
C SER A 157 6.14 -0.55 -7.45
N ARG A 158 6.44 -1.86 -7.48
CA ARG A 158 7.25 -2.46 -8.56
C ARG A 158 6.53 -2.42 -9.89
N PHE A 159 5.22 -2.66 -9.90
CA PHE A 159 4.42 -2.55 -11.12
C PHE A 159 4.37 -1.11 -11.64
N LEU A 160 4.09 -0.14 -10.76
CA LEU A 160 4.05 1.28 -11.12
C LEU A 160 5.39 1.76 -11.69
N VAL A 161 6.49 1.47 -11.00
CA VAL A 161 7.83 1.90 -11.42
C VAL A 161 8.24 1.22 -12.72
N ALA A 162 8.03 -0.09 -12.87
CA ALA A 162 8.38 -0.80 -14.10
C ALA A 162 7.57 -0.32 -15.32
N MET A 163 6.30 0.01 -15.10
CA MET A 163 5.39 0.49 -16.14
C MET A 163 5.44 2.02 -16.35
N GLN A 164 6.26 2.74 -15.58
CA GLN A 164 6.38 4.21 -15.63
C GLN A 164 5.03 4.92 -15.47
N ILE A 165 4.23 4.46 -14.50
CA ILE A 165 2.90 5.02 -14.21
C ILE A 165 3.03 6.18 -13.20
N ASP A 166 2.47 7.34 -13.55
CA ASP A 166 2.58 8.62 -12.83
C ASP A 166 1.25 9.30 -12.48
#